data_AF-A0A259FFH5-F1
#
_entry.id   AF-A0A259FFH5-F1
#
_cell.length_a   1.000
_cell.length_b   1.000
_cell.length_c   1.000
_cell.angle_alpha   90.00
_cell.angle_beta   90.00
_cell.angle_gamma   90.00
#
_symmetry.space_group_name_H-M   'P 1'
#
loop_
_entity.id
_entity.type
_entity.pdbx_description
1 polymer ?
#
loop_
_entity_poly.entity_id
_entity_poly.type
_entity_poly.pdbx_seq_one_letter_code
_entity_poly.pdbx_strand_id
1 'polypeptide(L)' 'METKTARLTVLLDPAKKKAFEQLCAAQDLTPSQVVRQMIRDYLKQHGVEWQPSGRAAVKSRR' A
#
# COMPACT_ATOMS: atom_id res chain seq x y z
N MET A 1 20.30 -1.77 -4.02
CA MET A 1 19.73 -0.60 -3.33
C MET A 1 18.66 -1.11 -2.40
N GLU A 2 18.88 -0.98 -1.09
CA GLU A 2 17.95 -1.48 -0.08
C GLU A 2 16.59 -0.77 -0.20
N THR A 3 15.58 -1.53 -0.61
CA THR A 3 14.18 -1.11 -0.53
C THR A 3 13.87 -0.84 0.93
N LYS A 4 13.88 0.43 1.34
CA LYS A 4 13.45 0.87 2.67
C LYS A 4 11.96 0.58 2.84
N THR A 5 11.62 -0.64 3.23
CA THR A 5 10.27 -1.07 3.57
C THR A 5 9.94 -0.61 4.98
N ALA A 6 8.89 0.20 5.11
CA ALA A 6 8.35 0.58 6.42
C ALA A 6 7.19 -0.35 6.79
N ARG A 7 7.07 -0.70 8.08
CA ARG A 7 5.92 -1.45 8.61
C ARG A 7 4.83 -0.48 9.05
N LEU A 8 3.58 -0.73 8.62
CA LEU A 8 2.39 -0.06 9.12
C LEU A 8 1.61 -1.04 9.99
N THR A 9 1.44 -0.73 11.28
CA THR A 9 0.63 -1.53 12.20
C THR A 9 -0.65 -0.77 12.50
N VAL A 10 -1.79 -1.41 12.24
CA VAL A 10 -3.12 -0.84 12.49
C VAL A 10 -3.88 -1.78 13.41
N LEU A 11 -4.49 -1.25 14.46
CA LEU A 11 -5.42 -2.01 15.30
C LEU A 11 -6.77 -2.03 14.63
N LEU A 12 -7.30 -3.24 14.40
CA LEU A 12 -8.60 -3.45 13.80
C LEU A 12 -9.42 -4.39 14.70
N ASP A 13 -10.71 -4.15 14.76
CA ASP A 13 -11.65 -5.08 15.38
C ASP A 13 -11.56 -6.48 14.74
N PRO A 14 -11.60 -7.57 15.53
CA PRO A 14 -11.43 -8.93 15.02
C PRO A 14 -12.53 -9.36 14.04
N ALA A 15 -13.78 -8.91 14.22
CA ALA A 15 -14.87 -9.24 13.30
C ALA A 15 -14.67 -8.54 11.95
N LYS A 16 -14.28 -7.27 11.97
CA LYS A 16 -13.92 -6.53 10.74
C LYS A 16 -12.71 -7.16 10.02
N LYS A 17 -11.68 -7.58 10.76
CA LYS A 17 -10.50 -8.26 10.19
C LYS A 17 -10.91 -9.52 9.43
N LYS A 18 -11.74 -10.37 10.05
CA LYS A 18 -12.22 -11.61 9.44
C LYS A 18 -13.04 -11.35 8.17
N ALA A 19 -13.97 -10.40 8.21
CA ALA A 19 -14.77 -10.03 7.05
C ALA A 19 -13.90 -9.49 5.90
N PHE A 20 -12.91 -8.65 6.21
CA PHE A 20 -11.98 -8.12 5.23
C PHE A 20 -11.10 -9.21 4.60
N GLU A 21 -10.58 -10.13 5.41
CA GLU A 21 -9.78 -11.27 4.92
C GLU A 21 -10.61 -12.19 4.00
N GLN A 22 -11.86 -12.47 4.36
CA GLN A 22 -12.77 -13.26 3.53
C GLN A 22 -13.08 -12.58 2.19
N LEU A 23 -13.32 -11.26 2.21
CA LEU A 23 -13.55 -10.49 0.99
C LEU A 23 -12.33 -10.45 0.06
N CYS A 24 -11.13 -10.33 0.64
CA CYS A 24 -9.89 -10.38 -0.12
C CYS A 24 -9.66 -11.78 -0.73
N ALA A 25 -9.89 -12.84 0.06
CA ALA A 25 -9.75 -14.22 -0.40
C ALA A 25 -10.72 -14.57 -1.53
N ALA A 26 -11.96 -14.05 -1.49
CA ALA A 26 -12.94 -14.23 -2.55
C ALA A 26 -12.56 -13.57 -3.89
N GLN A 27 -11.57 -12.67 -3.88
CA GLN A 27 -11.07 -11.96 -5.06
C GLN A 27 -9.63 -12.37 -5.42
N ASP A 28 -9.10 -13.42 -4.81
CA ASP A 28 -7.70 -13.86 -4.98
C ASP A 28 -6.67 -12.76 -4.65
N LEU A 29 -7.00 -11.88 -3.71
CA LEU A 29 -6.14 -10.78 -3.26
C LEU A 29 -5.69 -10.99 -1.81
N THR A 30 -4.50 -10.47 -1.49
CA THR A 30 -4.06 -10.40 -0.09
C THR A 30 -4.49 -9.07 0.55
N PRO A 31 -4.85 -9.06 1.85
CA PRO A 31 -5.20 -7.84 2.58
C PRO A 31 -4.16 -6.71 2.41
N SER A 32 -2.88 -7.07 2.43
CA SER A 32 -1.77 -6.13 2.26
C SER A 32 -1.76 -5.47 0.87
N GLN A 33 -2.14 -6.17 -0.19
CA GLN A 33 -2.23 -5.59 -1.54
C GLN A 33 -3.36 -4.56 -1.60
N VAL A 34 -4.53 -4.91 -1.05
CA VAL A 34 -5.69 -4.01 -1.02
C VAL A 34 -5.39 -2.75 -0.21
N VAL A 35 -4.82 -2.89 0.99
CA VAL A 35 -4.45 -1.74 1.84
C VAL A 35 -3.43 -0.83 1.14
N ARG A 36 -2.43 -1.39 0.46
CA ARG A 36 -1.46 -0.60 -0.33
C ARG A 36 -2.10 0.14 -1.50
N GLN A 37 -3.09 -0.45 -2.15
CA GLN A 37 -3.85 0.21 -3.22
C GLN A 37 -4.70 1.34 -2.64
N MET A 38 -5.44 1.07 -1.56
CA MET A 38 -6.23 2.08 -0.84
C MET A 38 -5.39 3.28 -0.41
N ILE A 39 -4.19 3.07 0.14
CA ILE A 39 -3.29 4.17 0.53
C ILE A 39 -2.91 5.03 -0.69
N ARG A 40 -2.55 4.40 -1.81
CA ARG A 40 -2.16 5.12 -3.04
C ARG A 40 -3.33 5.93 -3.59
N ASP A 41 -4.51 5.34 -3.66
CA ASP A 41 -5.70 6.02 -4.17
C ASP A 41 -6.13 7.17 -3.26
N TYR A 42 -6.04 6.97 -1.94
CA TYR A 42 -6.33 8.03 -0.96
C TYR A 42 -5.36 9.22 -1.10
N LEU A 43 -4.05 8.96 -1.19
CA LEU A 43 -3.06 10.02 -1.43
C LEU A 43 -3.33 10.77 -2.75
N LYS A 44 -3.68 10.05 -3.81
CA LYS A 44 -4.02 10.62 -5.11
C LYS A 44 -5.28 11.50 -5.04
N GLN A 45 -6.33 11.04 -4.37
CA GLN A 45 -7.58 11.79 -4.18
C GLN A 45 -7.35 13.10 -3.41
N HIS A 46 -6.41 13.09 -2.46
CA HIS A 46 -6.05 14.27 -1.67
C HIS A 46 -4.92 15.12 -2.30
N GLY A 47 -4.47 14.81 -3.51
CA GLY A 47 -3.43 15.57 -4.22
C GLY A 47 -2.04 15.50 -3.57
N VAL A 48 -1.79 14.49 -2.73
CA VAL A 48 -0.49 14.33 -2.06
C VAL A 48 0.47 13.60 -3.00
N GLU A 49 1.47 14.33 -3.50
CA GLU A 49 2.58 13.72 -4.22
C GLU A 49 3.52 13.01 -3.25
N TRP A 50 3.71 11.71 -3.46
CA TRP A 50 4.69 10.92 -2.71
C TRP A 50 5.67 10.24 -3.66
N GLN A 51 6.96 10.41 -3.38
CA GLN A 51 8.04 9.80 -4.16
C GLN A 51 8.53 8.53 -3.45
N PRO A 52 8.49 7.36 -4.12
CA PRO A 52 9.02 6.14 -3.53
C PRO A 52 10.52 6.29 -3.27
N SER A 53 10.91 6.12 -2.02
CA SER A 53 12.27 6.26 -1.50
C SER A 53 13.30 5.28 -2.12
N GLY A 54 12.88 4.40 -3.03
CA GLY A 54 13.74 3.49 -3.81
C GLY A 54 13.92 3.85 -5.28
N ARG A 55 13.21 4.85 -5.82
CA ARG A 55 13.42 5.31 -7.21
C ARG A 55 14.39 6.49 -7.19
N ALA A 56 15.67 6.20 -6.98
CA ALA A 56 16.72 7.15 -7.34
C ALA A 56 16.48 7.54 -8.80
N ALA A 57 16.29 8.84 -9.03
CA ALA A 57 16.02 9.41 -10.33
C ALA A 57 16.94 8.76 -11.37
N VAL A 58 16.34 8.07 -12.34
CA VAL A 58 17.04 7.74 -13.59
C VAL A 58 17.28 9.08 -14.28
N LYS A 59 18.36 9.78 -13.89
CA LYS A 59 18.87 10.90 -14.66
C LYS A 59 19.23 10.31 -16.00
N SER A 60 18.42 10.62 -17.03
CA SER A 60 18.78 10.40 -18.42
C SER A 60 20.12 11.09 -18.64
N ARG A 61 21.19 10.29 -18.68
CA ARG A 61 22.51 10.75 -19.07
C ARG A 61 22.45 10.87 -20.60
N ARG A 62 22.17 12.09 -21.08
CA ARG A 62 22.54 12.51 -22.44
C ARG A 62 24.03 12.83 -22.43
#